data_AF-A0A8B6FW90-F1
#
_entry.id   AF-A0A8B6FW90-F1
#
_cell.length_a   1.000
_cell.length_b   1.000
_cell.length_c   1.000
_cell.angle_alpha   90.00
_cell.angle_beta   90.00
_cell.angle_gamma   90.00
#
_symmetry.space_group_name_H-M   'P 1'
#
loop_
_entity.id
_entity.type
_entity.pdbx_description
1 polymer ?
#
loop_
_entity_poly.entity_id
_entity_poly.type
_entity_poly.pdbx_seq_one_letter_code
_entity_poly.pdbx_strand_id
1 'polypeptide(L)'
;MTHAKCTGIKRLASVVHNIKIEKSKETVEREINSILSLLDQFVSNKSTNIRAAERQYISIKESIGDIRKEINEYLDHLEKKLCQDADIIWNQEKSKATGFIFEIEEQKKNLERMKEHLQTVTTHTSKLQSFLGVHYVEQQVHQCQRFVDDLDNDERIKEVDIRIKQNDEIEKIITKLLSIESFGEVTVVKTKTDFNRGTSGRTEAQVKSQDQSNINNMTMNIETQIEIDIKRFIRDMICLMDGRIIVVERNGTVYLLTPDGKHRKELQELFGANSVTQINDNTIAVVHVNPYNTTIRMFNMENEEFTKDISLNKKGICLSFSNSCLAVGVNWDEICIIDLEGNIMKTIKVFH
;
A
#
# COMPACT_ATOMS: atom_id res chain seq x y z
N MET A 1 -83.41 -54.10 33.54
CA MET A 1 -82.15 -53.45 33.95
C MET A 1 -82.18 -52.01 33.48
N THR A 2 -82.40 -51.11 34.44
CA THR A 2 -82.50 -49.67 34.27
C THR A 2 -81.09 -49.08 34.10
N HIS A 3 -80.83 -48.44 32.96
CA HIS A 3 -79.63 -47.64 32.76
C HIS A 3 -79.70 -46.40 33.66
N ALA A 4 -79.16 -46.56 34.87
CA ALA A 4 -78.96 -45.47 35.80
C ALA A 4 -77.89 -44.50 35.28
N LYS A 5 -78.24 -43.21 35.30
CA LYS A 5 -77.35 -42.04 35.30
C LYS A 5 -76.45 -41.85 34.08
N CYS A 6 -77.06 -41.52 32.94
CA CYS A 6 -76.37 -40.74 31.89
C CYS A 6 -76.67 -39.24 32.13
N THR A 7 -76.10 -38.65 33.19
CA THR A 7 -76.32 -37.23 33.59
C THR A 7 -75.40 -36.25 32.87
N GLY A 8 -75.18 -36.43 31.57
CA GLY A 8 -74.23 -35.58 30.86
C GLY A 8 -74.17 -35.78 29.36
N ILE A 9 -75.31 -35.82 28.67
CA ILE A 9 -75.32 -35.72 27.20
C ILE A 9 -74.97 -34.27 26.84
N LYS A 10 -73.67 -34.00 26.69
CA LYS A 10 -73.19 -32.73 26.14
C LYS A 10 -73.67 -32.63 24.68
N ARG A 11 -74.23 -31.48 24.29
CA ARG A 11 -74.65 -31.25 22.91
C ARG A 11 -73.45 -31.48 21.99
N LEU A 12 -73.64 -32.24 20.90
CA LEU A 12 -72.60 -32.53 19.90
C LEU A 12 -71.88 -31.26 19.43
N ALA A 13 -72.61 -30.14 19.33
CA ALA A 13 -72.05 -28.82 19.03
C ALA A 13 -70.97 -28.36 20.03
N SER A 14 -71.13 -28.63 21.34
CA SER A 14 -70.13 -28.26 22.35
C SER A 14 -68.89 -29.17 22.28
N VAL A 15 -69.07 -30.45 21.93
CA VAL A 15 -67.96 -31.40 21.74
C VAL A 15 -67.16 -31.02 20.50
N VAL A 16 -67.82 -30.71 19.38
CA VAL A 16 -67.18 -30.24 18.14
C VAL A 16 -66.49 -28.90 18.34
N HIS A 17 -67.06 -27.99 19.14
CA HIS A 17 -66.44 -26.71 19.48
C HIS A 17 -65.15 -26.91 20.30
N ASN A 18 -65.17 -27.78 21.31
CA ASN A 18 -63.99 -28.08 22.12
C ASN A 18 -62.88 -28.76 21.29
N ILE A 19 -63.23 -29.67 20.37
CA ILE A 19 -62.25 -30.29 19.45
C ILE A 19 -61.61 -29.24 18.52
N LYS A 20 -62.39 -28.26 18.03
CA LYS A 20 -61.85 -27.16 17.23
C LYS A 20 -60.91 -26.25 18.04
N ILE A 21 -61.24 -25.97 19.29
CA ILE A 21 -60.39 -25.19 20.20
C ILE A 21 -59.09 -25.94 20.48
N GLU A 22 -59.13 -27.23 20.81
CA GLU A 22 -57.93 -28.02 21.11
C GLU A 22 -57.01 -28.10 19.90
N LYS A 23 -57.56 -28.32 18.70
CA LYS A 23 -56.79 -28.31 17.44
C LYS A 23 -56.19 -26.93 17.12
N SER A 24 -56.90 -25.85 17.46
CA SER A 24 -56.39 -24.48 17.33
C SER A 24 -55.24 -24.24 18.31
N LYS A 25 -55.36 -24.71 19.55
CA LYS A 25 -54.32 -24.62 20.59
C LYS A 25 -53.06 -25.38 20.18
N GLU A 26 -53.19 -26.62 19.71
CA GLU A 26 -52.06 -27.41 19.19
C GLU A 26 -51.37 -26.75 18.00
N THR A 27 -52.12 -26.02 17.17
CA THR A 27 -51.56 -25.29 16.02
C THR A 27 -50.78 -24.06 16.48
N VAL A 28 -51.34 -23.28 17.40
CA VAL A 28 -50.67 -22.13 18.02
C VAL A 28 -49.42 -22.57 18.79
N GLU A 29 -49.49 -23.68 19.52
CA GLU A 29 -48.35 -24.23 20.27
C GLU A 29 -47.21 -24.68 19.32
N ARG A 30 -47.54 -25.31 18.20
CA ARG A 30 -46.55 -25.62 17.15
C ARG A 30 -45.91 -24.36 16.57
N GLU A 31 -46.69 -23.31 16.31
CA GLU A 31 -46.18 -22.04 15.80
C GLU A 31 -45.26 -21.34 16.83
N ILE A 32 -45.66 -21.31 18.11
CA ILE A 32 -44.84 -20.77 19.20
C ILE A 32 -43.52 -21.51 19.30
N ASN A 33 -43.54 -22.85 19.29
CA ASN A 33 -42.32 -23.66 19.38
C ASN A 33 -41.41 -23.47 18.15
N SER A 34 -41.99 -23.28 16.96
CA SER A 34 -41.23 -22.94 15.76
C SER A 34 -40.57 -21.56 15.86
N ILE A 35 -41.28 -20.56 16.38
CA ILE A 35 -40.73 -19.20 16.60
C ILE A 35 -39.62 -19.24 17.65
N LEU A 36 -39.80 -19.96 18.75
CA LEU A 36 -38.77 -20.12 19.79
C LEU A 36 -37.49 -20.74 19.22
N SER A 37 -37.62 -21.80 18.42
CA SER A 37 -36.48 -22.43 17.77
C SER A 37 -35.72 -21.48 16.82
N LEU A 38 -36.44 -20.64 16.08
CA LEU A 38 -35.83 -19.62 15.22
C LEU A 38 -35.11 -18.53 16.02
N LEU A 39 -35.68 -18.11 17.16
CA LEU A 39 -35.05 -17.14 18.05
C LEU A 39 -33.76 -17.70 18.67
N ASP A 40 -33.76 -18.97 19.09
CA ASP A 40 -32.57 -19.63 19.62
C ASP A 40 -31.45 -19.73 18.57
N GLN A 41 -31.80 -20.07 17.33
CA GLN A 41 -30.86 -20.05 16.21
C GLN A 41 -30.29 -18.65 15.95
N PHE A 42 -31.14 -17.61 16.03
CA PHE A 42 -30.69 -16.23 15.84
C PHE A 42 -29.71 -15.78 16.92
N VAL A 43 -30.00 -16.08 18.19
CA VAL A 43 -29.11 -15.78 19.33
C VAL A 43 -27.78 -16.52 19.17
N SER A 44 -27.82 -17.80 18.79
CA SER A 44 -26.62 -18.61 18.55
C SER A 44 -25.75 -18.04 17.42
N ASN A 45 -26.35 -17.69 16.28
CA ASN A 45 -25.65 -17.11 15.14
C ASN A 45 -25.03 -15.76 15.48
N LYS A 46 -25.77 -14.86 16.15
CA LYS A 46 -25.23 -13.55 16.58
C LYS A 46 -24.08 -13.69 17.56
N SER A 47 -24.21 -14.58 18.54
CA SER A 47 -23.15 -14.84 19.53
C SER A 47 -21.89 -15.39 18.88
N THR A 48 -22.03 -16.30 17.90
CA THR A 48 -20.91 -16.86 17.15
C THR A 48 -20.19 -15.80 16.32
N ASN A 49 -20.94 -14.94 15.62
CA ASN A 49 -20.37 -13.85 14.83
C ASN A 49 -19.64 -12.82 15.69
N ILE A 50 -20.18 -12.47 16.87
CA ILE A 50 -19.50 -11.56 17.81
C ILE A 50 -18.16 -12.15 18.26
N ARG A 51 -18.14 -13.42 18.68
CA ARG A 51 -16.89 -14.09 19.08
C ARG A 51 -15.88 -14.22 17.94
N ALA A 52 -16.34 -14.37 16.70
CA ALA A 52 -15.46 -14.38 15.53
C ALA A 52 -14.83 -13.00 15.31
N ALA A 53 -15.63 -11.94 15.38
CA ALA A 53 -15.17 -10.56 15.26
C ALA A 53 -14.20 -10.18 16.40
N GLU A 54 -14.47 -10.58 17.64
CA GLU A 54 -13.56 -10.37 18.78
C GLU A 54 -12.20 -11.04 18.56
N ARG A 55 -12.19 -12.28 18.05
CA ARG A 55 -10.94 -13.00 17.72
C ARG A 55 -10.17 -12.31 16.60
N GLN A 56 -10.86 -11.86 15.56
CA GLN A 56 -10.22 -11.09 14.48
C GLN A 56 -9.64 -9.78 14.99
N TYR A 57 -10.36 -9.06 15.84
CA TYR A 57 -9.88 -7.83 16.46
C TYR A 57 -8.61 -8.05 17.29
N ILE A 58 -8.59 -9.09 18.14
CA ILE A 58 -7.41 -9.44 18.93
C ILE A 58 -6.23 -9.78 18.02
N SER A 59 -6.45 -10.62 17.00
CA SER A 59 -5.41 -11.01 16.04
C SER A 59 -4.83 -9.81 15.29
N ILE A 60 -5.67 -8.89 14.80
CA ILE A 60 -5.20 -7.66 14.15
C ILE A 60 -4.37 -6.82 15.12
N LYS A 61 -4.82 -6.67 16.36
CA LYS A 61 -4.10 -5.92 17.39
C LYS A 61 -2.72 -6.51 17.68
N GLU A 62 -2.61 -7.84 17.75
CA GLU A 62 -1.33 -8.54 17.94
C GLU A 62 -0.42 -8.33 16.72
N SER A 63 -0.92 -8.52 15.49
CA SER A 63 -0.14 -8.31 14.27
C SER A 63 0.38 -6.87 14.14
N ILE A 64 -0.42 -5.86 14.52
CA ILE A 64 0.04 -4.46 14.56
C ILE A 64 1.18 -4.29 15.58
N GLY A 65 1.10 -4.97 16.73
CA GLY A 65 2.14 -4.99 17.75
C GLY A 65 3.45 -5.58 17.23
N ASP A 66 3.38 -6.70 16.52
CA ASP A 66 4.54 -7.38 15.94
C ASP A 66 5.22 -6.52 14.85
N ILE A 67 4.43 -5.97 13.93
CA ILE A 67 4.94 -5.06 12.87
C ILE A 67 5.64 -3.85 13.50
N ARG A 68 5.06 -3.26 14.55
CA ARG A 68 5.67 -2.13 15.25
C ARG A 68 7.03 -2.51 15.84
N LYS A 69 7.14 -3.70 16.42
CA LYS A 69 8.39 -4.20 17.00
C LYS A 69 9.46 -4.38 15.92
N GLU A 70 9.11 -4.99 14.79
CA GLU A 70 10.03 -5.22 13.67
C GLU A 70 10.53 -3.89 13.05
N ILE A 71 9.64 -2.91 12.87
CA ILE A 71 10.02 -1.57 12.41
C ILE A 71 11.04 -0.93 13.35
N ASN A 72 10.79 -0.99 14.67
CA ASN A 72 11.71 -0.42 15.65
C ASN A 72 13.07 -1.13 15.62
N GLU A 73 13.09 -2.47 15.56
CA GLU A 73 14.34 -3.24 15.48
C GLU A 73 15.14 -2.87 14.22
N TYR A 74 14.47 -2.63 13.08
CA TYR A 74 15.13 -2.18 11.86
C TYR A 74 15.70 -0.77 11.98
N LEU A 75 14.96 0.15 12.62
CA LEU A 75 15.42 1.52 12.85
C LEU A 75 16.63 1.56 13.79
N ASP A 76 16.60 0.79 14.88
CA ASP A 76 17.72 0.68 15.83
C ASP A 76 18.96 0.10 15.14
N HIS A 77 18.78 -0.91 14.28
CA HIS A 77 19.88 -1.45 13.47
C HIS A 77 20.44 -0.39 12.52
N LEU A 78 19.59 0.37 11.83
CA LEU A 78 20.01 1.40 10.88
C LEU A 78 20.79 2.50 11.59
N GLU A 79 20.30 2.98 12.74
CA GLU A 79 20.99 3.96 13.58
C GLU A 79 22.38 3.46 13.96
N LYS A 80 22.46 2.24 14.51
CA LYS A 80 23.73 1.63 14.92
C LYS A 80 24.72 1.55 13.77
N LYS A 81 24.27 1.12 12.59
CA LYS A 81 25.11 1.01 11.40
C LYS A 81 25.62 2.37 10.94
N LEU A 82 24.75 3.37 10.85
CA LEU A 82 25.14 4.73 10.42
C LEU A 82 26.13 5.38 11.40
N CYS A 83 25.92 5.20 12.71
CA CYS A 83 26.86 5.67 13.72
C CYS A 83 28.23 4.98 13.59
N GLN A 84 28.25 3.66 13.36
CA GLN A 84 29.49 2.92 13.13
C GLN A 84 30.23 3.39 11.88
N ASP A 85 29.52 3.57 10.75
CA ASP A 85 30.12 4.06 9.51
C ASP A 85 30.69 5.47 9.69
N ALA A 86 29.95 6.35 10.38
CA ALA A 86 30.41 7.70 10.72
C ALA A 86 31.65 7.67 11.62
N ASP A 87 31.68 6.83 12.65
CA ASP A 87 32.83 6.67 13.54
C ASP A 87 34.07 6.15 12.79
N ILE A 88 33.90 5.22 11.86
CA ILE A 88 35.00 4.69 11.04
C ILE A 88 35.61 5.82 10.20
N ILE A 89 34.78 6.57 9.46
CA ILE A 89 35.22 7.69 8.61
C ILE A 89 35.89 8.75 9.47
N TRP A 90 35.27 9.13 10.58
CA TRP A 90 35.80 10.12 11.50
C TRP A 90 37.18 9.72 12.05
N ASN A 91 37.32 8.48 12.53
CA ASN A 91 38.58 8.01 13.09
C ASN A 91 39.68 7.90 12.01
N GLN A 92 39.34 7.51 10.78
CA GLN A 92 40.29 7.48 9.67
C GLN A 92 40.80 8.88 9.33
N GLU A 93 39.90 9.85 9.13
CA GLU A 93 40.28 11.23 8.80
C GLU A 93 41.02 11.91 9.96
N LYS A 94 40.57 11.70 11.20
CA LYS A 94 41.27 12.16 12.41
C LYS A 94 42.69 11.60 12.49
N SER A 95 42.88 10.31 12.19
CA SER A 95 44.21 9.69 12.22
C SER A 95 45.13 10.29 11.16
N LYS A 96 44.64 10.52 9.93
CA LYS A 96 45.42 11.17 8.86
C LYS A 96 45.83 12.60 9.26
N ALA A 97 44.88 13.39 9.75
CA ALA A 97 45.14 14.75 10.21
C ALA A 97 46.15 14.79 11.37
N THR A 98 46.00 13.89 12.34
CA THR A 98 46.93 13.80 13.49
C THR A 98 48.33 13.43 13.04
N GLY A 99 48.47 12.45 12.12
CA GLY A 99 49.78 12.06 11.56
C GLY A 99 50.45 13.22 10.82
N PHE A 100 49.69 13.96 10.03
CA PHE A 100 50.21 15.11 9.29
C PHE A 100 50.62 16.28 10.21
N ILE A 101 49.82 16.56 11.26
CA ILE A 101 50.20 17.54 12.29
C ILE A 101 51.53 17.14 12.95
N PHE A 102 51.71 15.85 13.26
CA PHE A 102 52.94 15.36 13.85
C PHE A 102 54.16 15.57 12.94
N GLU A 103 54.03 15.30 11.64
CA GLU A 103 55.07 15.58 10.63
C GLU A 103 55.47 17.07 10.63
N ILE A 104 54.48 17.98 10.63
CA ILE A 104 54.71 19.43 10.66
C ILE A 104 55.38 19.85 11.98
N GLU A 105 54.94 19.32 13.12
CA GLU A 105 55.53 19.62 14.42
C GLU A 105 56.99 19.15 14.54
N GLU A 106 57.31 17.99 13.95
CA GLU A 106 58.68 17.48 13.92
C GLU A 106 59.60 18.39 13.09
N GLN A 107 59.16 18.82 11.91
CA GLN A 107 59.90 19.77 11.08
C GLN A 107 60.08 21.12 11.79
N LYS A 108 59.04 21.63 12.46
CA LYS A 108 59.12 22.85 13.27
C LYS A 108 60.17 22.72 14.38
N LYS A 109 60.15 21.62 15.16
CA LYS A 109 61.14 21.36 16.22
C LYS A 109 62.56 21.22 15.67
N ASN A 110 62.72 20.71 14.45
CA ASN A 110 64.02 20.63 13.80
C ASN A 110 64.56 22.03 13.45
N LEU A 111 63.71 22.89 12.88
CA LEU A 111 64.05 24.28 12.61
C LEU A 111 64.36 25.08 13.88
N GLU A 112 63.63 24.86 14.98
CA GLU A 112 63.92 25.47 16.28
C GLU A 112 65.31 25.06 16.80
N ARG A 113 65.65 23.77 16.75
CA ARG A 113 66.99 23.27 17.11
C ARG A 113 68.09 23.86 16.22
N MET A 114 67.85 23.99 14.93
CA MET A 114 68.80 24.59 13.99
C MET A 114 69.06 26.07 14.27
N LYS A 115 68.00 26.81 14.63
CA LYS A 115 68.12 28.20 15.06
C LYS A 115 68.98 28.34 16.32
N GLU A 116 68.77 27.49 17.32
CA GLU A 116 69.59 27.47 18.55
C GLU A 116 71.05 27.10 18.24
N HIS A 117 71.28 26.12 17.37
CA HIS A 117 72.62 25.73 16.96
C HIS A 117 73.35 26.86 16.23
N LEU A 118 72.67 27.55 15.31
CA LEU A 118 73.21 28.71 14.61
C LEU A 118 73.59 29.82 15.57
N GLN A 119 72.74 30.11 16.57
CA GLN A 119 73.03 31.10 17.61
C GLN A 119 74.28 30.73 18.43
N THR A 120 74.44 29.45 18.77
CA THR A 120 75.59 28.95 19.54
C THR A 120 76.88 29.01 18.72
N VAL A 121 76.83 28.58 17.46
CA VAL A 121 77.98 28.59 16.54
C VAL A 121 78.44 30.02 16.28
N THR A 122 77.52 30.95 16.08
CA THR A 122 77.85 32.37 15.81
C THR A 122 78.41 33.12 17.02
N THR A 123 78.09 32.70 18.25
CA THR A 123 78.54 33.38 19.48
C THR A 123 79.81 32.81 20.10
N HIS A 124 80.09 31.50 19.92
CA HIS A 124 81.09 30.80 20.73
C HIS A 124 82.18 30.06 19.95
N THR A 125 82.22 30.16 18.61
CA THR A 125 83.19 29.41 17.79
C THR A 125 84.17 30.30 17.03
N SER A 126 85.31 29.72 16.63
CA SER A 126 86.27 30.41 15.77
C SER A 126 85.68 30.63 14.37
N LYS A 127 86.18 31.64 13.63
CA LYS A 127 85.65 32.01 12.29
C LYS A 127 85.50 30.82 11.32
N LEU A 128 86.44 29.87 11.32
CA LEU A 128 86.39 28.68 10.46
C LEU A 128 85.31 27.69 10.90
N GLN A 129 85.16 27.47 12.21
CA GLN A 129 84.10 26.63 12.77
C GLN A 129 82.72 27.28 12.59
N SER A 130 82.64 28.61 12.68
CA SER A 130 81.43 29.36 12.37
C SER A 130 81.01 29.18 10.92
N PHE A 131 81.96 29.30 9.99
CA PHE A 131 81.70 29.11 8.56
C PHE A 131 81.16 27.71 8.24
N LEU A 132 81.78 26.66 8.78
CA LEU A 132 81.33 25.27 8.57
C LEU A 132 79.96 24.99 9.22
N GLY A 133 79.73 25.49 10.44
CA GLY A 133 78.46 25.30 11.13
C GLY A 133 77.29 26.05 10.49
N VAL A 134 77.53 27.28 10.01
CA VAL A 134 76.53 28.05 9.23
C VAL A 134 76.16 27.32 7.95
N HIS A 135 77.15 26.83 7.20
CA HIS A 135 76.89 26.12 5.93
C HIS A 135 76.13 24.80 6.15
N TYR A 136 76.38 24.09 7.26
CA TYR A 136 75.60 22.90 7.62
C TYR A 136 74.14 23.25 7.94
N VAL A 137 73.91 24.30 8.74
CA VAL A 137 72.55 24.78 9.05
C VAL A 137 71.83 25.24 7.80
N GLU A 138 72.50 25.96 6.90
CA GLU A 138 71.95 26.45 5.63
C GLU A 138 71.46 25.31 4.74
N GLN A 139 72.24 24.23 4.59
CA GLN A 139 71.81 23.05 3.83
C GLN A 139 70.54 22.41 4.39
N GLN A 140 70.41 22.37 5.71
CA GLN A 140 69.25 21.77 6.37
C GLN A 140 68.02 22.68 6.32
N VAL A 141 68.19 23.99 6.46
CA VAL A 141 67.12 24.97 6.26
C VAL A 141 66.59 24.89 4.83
N HIS A 142 67.47 24.72 3.83
CA HIS A 142 67.03 24.49 2.45
C HIS A 142 66.20 23.21 2.26
N GLN A 143 66.47 22.15 3.04
CA GLN A 143 65.64 20.94 3.01
C GLN A 143 64.25 21.19 3.61
N CYS A 144 64.16 21.92 4.74
CA CYS A 144 62.88 22.32 5.32
C CYS A 144 62.12 23.32 4.43
N GLN A 145 62.82 24.21 3.72
CA GLN A 145 62.22 25.14 2.78
C GLN A 145 61.54 24.39 1.64
N ARG A 146 62.21 23.38 1.05
CA ARG A 146 61.59 22.53 0.03
C ARG A 146 60.35 21.81 0.55
N PHE A 147 60.39 21.29 1.77
CA PHE A 147 59.21 20.70 2.41
C PHE A 147 58.05 21.71 2.50
N VAL A 148 58.31 22.96 2.89
CA VAL A 148 57.29 24.02 2.94
C VAL A 148 56.80 24.43 1.55
N ASP A 149 57.67 24.48 0.55
CA ASP A 149 57.27 24.78 -0.82
C ASP A 149 56.43 23.63 -1.43
N ASP A 150 56.69 22.39 -1.03
CA ASP A 150 55.92 21.21 -1.42
C ASP A 150 54.54 21.16 -0.73
N LEU A 151 54.40 21.74 0.46
CA LEU A 151 53.14 21.83 1.22
C LEU A 151 52.04 22.55 0.42
N ASP A 152 52.35 23.63 -0.31
CA ASP A 152 51.36 24.38 -1.11
C ASP A 152 50.66 23.53 -2.18
N ASN A 153 51.30 22.42 -2.60
CA ASN A 153 50.74 21.47 -3.56
C ASN A 153 50.23 20.18 -2.91
N ASP A 154 50.32 20.05 -1.59
CA ASP A 154 49.91 18.86 -0.85
C ASP A 154 48.39 18.87 -0.61
N GLU A 155 47.70 17.85 -1.12
CA GLU A 155 46.26 17.70 -0.93
C GLU A 155 45.84 17.58 0.54
N ARG A 156 46.75 17.17 1.43
CA ARG A 156 46.50 17.04 2.88
C ARG A 156 46.30 18.39 3.58
N ILE A 157 46.69 19.51 2.95
CA ILE A 157 46.51 20.88 3.50
C ILE A 157 45.15 21.47 3.15
N LYS A 158 44.50 20.96 2.10
CA LYS A 158 43.17 21.44 1.70
C LYS A 158 42.21 21.25 2.89
N GLU A 159 41.46 22.30 3.20
CA GLU A 159 40.54 22.34 4.33
C GLU A 159 39.53 21.18 4.21
N VAL A 160 39.60 20.22 5.14
CA VAL A 160 38.71 19.05 5.12
C VAL A 160 37.36 19.45 5.71
N ASP A 161 36.42 19.79 4.84
CA ASP A 161 35.03 20.06 5.23
C ASP A 161 34.25 18.73 5.34
N ILE A 162 34.13 18.20 6.55
CA ILE A 162 33.34 16.98 6.82
C ILE A 162 31.88 17.37 7.02
N ARG A 163 31.09 17.31 5.94
CA ARG A 163 29.63 17.51 6.00
C ARG A 163 28.90 16.19 6.16
N ILE A 164 28.27 15.98 7.31
CA ILE A 164 27.29 14.90 7.49
C ILE A 164 25.96 15.40 6.91
N LYS A 165 25.66 15.01 5.68
CA LYS A 165 24.38 15.34 5.03
C LYS A 165 23.35 14.30 5.45
N GLN A 166 22.20 14.76 5.94
CA GLN A 166 21.06 13.89 6.18
C GLN A 166 20.70 13.18 4.86
N ASN A 167 20.65 11.85 4.87
CA ASN A 167 20.39 11.07 3.67
C ASN A 167 18.97 11.41 3.17
N ASP A 168 18.85 11.77 1.88
CA ASP A 168 17.56 12.02 1.20
C ASP A 168 16.57 10.84 1.37
N GLU A 169 17.06 9.63 1.66
CA GLU A 169 16.23 8.47 2.00
C GLU A 169 15.53 8.58 3.36
N ILE A 170 16.17 9.19 4.37
CA ILE A 170 15.55 9.43 5.69
C ILE A 170 14.38 10.40 5.55
N GLU A 171 14.54 11.45 4.74
CA GLU A 171 13.46 12.41 4.45
C GLU A 171 12.28 11.74 3.72
N LYS A 172 12.58 10.84 2.76
CA LYS A 172 11.57 10.00 2.09
C LYS A 172 10.86 9.05 3.06
N ILE A 173 11.56 8.48 4.03
CA ILE A 173 10.96 7.61 5.07
C ILE A 173 10.04 8.42 5.97
N ILE A 174 10.48 9.60 6.45
CA ILE A 174 9.65 10.49 7.28
C ILE A 174 8.38 10.90 6.53
N THR A 175 8.49 11.23 5.25
CA THR A 175 7.33 11.62 4.42
C THR A 175 6.36 10.46 4.20
N LYS A 176 6.88 9.24 4.01
CA LYS A 176 6.06 8.03 3.92
C LYS A 176 5.39 7.69 5.26
N LEU A 177 6.09 7.83 6.37
CA LEU A 177 5.55 7.61 7.72
C LEU A 177 4.43 8.61 8.06
N LEU A 178 4.53 9.86 7.58
CA LEU A 178 3.47 10.86 7.73
C LEU A 178 2.21 10.53 6.90
N SER A 179 2.33 9.72 5.84
CA SER A 179 1.20 9.29 5.00
C SER A 179 0.47 8.04 5.51
N ILE A 180 0.80 7.54 6.71
CA ILE A 180 0.35 6.25 7.26
C ILE A 180 -1.08 6.24 7.81
N GLU A 181 -1.88 7.30 7.62
CA GLU A 181 -3.30 7.30 8.05
C GLU A 181 -4.15 6.14 7.48
N SER A 182 -3.67 5.39 6.48
CA SER A 182 -4.41 4.33 5.80
C SER A 182 -3.94 2.89 6.05
N PHE A 183 -3.39 2.52 7.22
CA PHE A 183 -3.02 1.11 7.48
C PHE A 183 -4.21 0.14 7.49
N GLY A 184 -5.43 0.65 7.64
CA GLY A 184 -6.63 -0.16 7.50
C GLY A 184 -7.90 0.66 7.71
N GLU A 185 -8.93 0.34 6.94
CA GLU A 185 -10.28 0.86 7.13
C GLU A 185 -11.09 -0.16 7.92
N VAL A 186 -11.70 0.27 9.03
CA VAL A 186 -12.65 -0.58 9.77
C VAL A 186 -14.03 -0.42 9.16
N THR A 187 -14.42 -1.32 8.27
CA THR A 187 -15.74 -1.31 7.64
C THR A 187 -16.71 -2.25 8.35
N VAL A 188 -17.87 -1.73 8.79
CA VAL A 188 -18.96 -2.55 9.35
C VAL A 188 -19.89 -3.00 8.22
N VAL A 189 -19.74 -4.24 7.76
CA VAL A 189 -20.64 -4.83 6.76
C VAL A 189 -21.88 -5.40 7.46
N LYS A 190 -23.04 -4.80 7.20
CA LYS A 190 -24.34 -5.29 7.68
C LYS A 190 -25.06 -6.02 6.54
N THR A 191 -24.96 -7.34 6.50
CA THR A 191 -25.76 -8.18 5.60
C THR A 191 -27.17 -8.38 6.17
N LYS A 192 -28.20 -8.21 5.32
CA LYS A 192 -29.57 -8.62 5.66
C LYS A 192 -29.60 -10.13 5.79
N THR A 193 -30.12 -10.64 6.90
CA THR A 193 -30.39 -12.07 7.04
C THR A 193 -31.72 -12.36 6.36
N ASP A 194 -31.72 -13.11 5.27
CA ASP A 194 -32.95 -13.60 4.65
C ASP A 194 -33.57 -14.68 5.53
N PHE A 195 -34.61 -14.29 6.26
CA PHE A 195 -35.46 -15.22 6.95
C PHE A 195 -36.34 -15.91 5.90
N ASN A 196 -35.94 -17.12 5.49
CA ASN A 196 -36.85 -18.03 4.80
C ASN A 196 -37.95 -18.44 5.78
N ARG A 197 -38.94 -17.56 5.95
CA ARG A 197 -40.19 -17.87 6.62
C ARG A 197 -40.90 -18.84 5.68
N GLY A 198 -40.74 -20.13 5.93
CA GLY A 198 -41.58 -21.16 5.33
C GLY A 198 -43.01 -20.98 5.83
N THR A 199 -43.70 -19.94 5.36
CA THR A 199 -45.14 -19.82 5.52
C THR A 199 -45.74 -20.92 4.65
N SER A 200 -46.32 -21.94 5.27
CA SER A 200 -47.24 -22.87 4.60
C SER A 200 -48.52 -22.11 4.22
N GLY A 201 -48.40 -21.19 3.27
CA GLY A 201 -49.50 -20.43 2.70
C GLY A 201 -50.18 -21.23 1.61
N ARG A 202 -51.49 -21.45 1.79
CA ARG A 202 -52.42 -21.88 0.75
C ARG A 202 -52.18 -21.14 -0.57
N THR A 203 -52.15 -21.91 -1.66
CA THR A 203 -52.11 -21.45 -3.04
C THR A 203 -53.39 -20.69 -3.39
N GLU A 204 -53.31 -19.37 -3.50
CA GLU A 204 -54.26 -18.59 -4.31
C GLU A 204 -53.45 -17.68 -5.24
N ALA A 205 -53.70 -17.85 -6.54
CA ALA A 205 -53.02 -17.15 -7.62
C ALA A 205 -53.38 -15.65 -7.60
N GLN A 206 -52.37 -14.79 -7.65
CA GLN A 206 -52.52 -13.43 -8.16
C GLN A 206 -51.39 -13.11 -9.13
N VAL A 207 -51.77 -12.98 -10.40
CA VAL A 207 -50.99 -12.32 -11.44
C VAL A 207 -51.13 -10.82 -11.24
N LYS A 208 -50.00 -10.11 -11.14
CA LYS A 208 -49.87 -8.71 -11.57
C LYS A 208 -48.50 -8.52 -12.21
N SER A 209 -48.50 -8.31 -13.53
CA SER A 209 -47.40 -7.68 -14.26
C SER A 209 -47.47 -6.17 -14.05
N GLN A 210 -46.35 -5.52 -13.76
CA GLN A 210 -46.11 -4.19 -14.29
C GLN A 210 -44.62 -3.86 -14.27
N ASP A 211 -44.15 -3.42 -15.43
CA ASP A 211 -42.80 -2.98 -15.75
C ASP A 211 -42.29 -1.90 -14.79
N GLN A 212 -41.06 -2.11 -14.28
CA GLN A 212 -40.08 -1.09 -13.92
C GLN A 212 -38.79 -1.80 -13.48
N SER A 213 -37.94 -2.17 -14.45
CA SER A 213 -36.58 -2.61 -14.16
C SER A 213 -35.71 -1.39 -13.83
N ASN A 214 -35.86 -0.84 -12.62
CA ASN A 214 -34.82 -0.02 -12.01
C ASN A 214 -33.77 -0.97 -11.42
N ILE A 215 -32.80 -1.39 -12.23
CA ILE A 215 -31.58 -2.03 -11.72
C ILE A 215 -30.74 -0.92 -11.08
N ASN A 216 -31.10 -0.53 -9.85
CA ASN A 216 -30.35 0.47 -9.07
C ASN A 216 -29.42 -0.17 -8.04
N ASN A 217 -29.27 -1.50 -8.03
CA ASN A 217 -28.24 -2.17 -7.26
C ASN A 217 -27.78 -3.41 -8.02
N MET A 218 -26.68 -3.30 -8.76
CA MET A 218 -25.86 -4.48 -9.05
C MET A 218 -25.10 -4.79 -7.77
N THR A 219 -25.64 -5.68 -6.93
CA THR A 219 -24.88 -6.29 -5.85
C THR A 219 -24.23 -7.55 -6.41
N MET A 220 -22.93 -7.49 -6.71
CA MET A 220 -22.16 -8.68 -7.02
C MET A 220 -21.92 -9.43 -5.70
N ASN A 221 -22.77 -10.42 -5.39
CA ASN A 221 -22.49 -11.37 -4.33
C ASN A 221 -21.39 -12.31 -4.81
N ILE A 222 -20.13 -11.98 -4.52
CA ILE A 222 -19.07 -12.97 -4.59
C ILE A 222 -19.22 -13.87 -3.36
N GLU A 223 -19.98 -14.96 -3.50
CA GLU A 223 -20.19 -15.93 -2.41
C GLU A 223 -18.89 -16.64 -1.97
N THR A 224 -17.83 -16.50 -2.77
CA THR A 224 -16.52 -17.11 -2.57
C THR A 224 -15.47 -16.03 -2.33
N GLN A 225 -14.74 -16.12 -1.22
CA GLN A 225 -13.51 -15.34 -1.06
C GLN A 225 -12.50 -15.85 -2.10
N ILE A 226 -12.17 -15.02 -3.08
CA ILE A 226 -11.14 -15.30 -4.08
C ILE A 226 -9.83 -14.75 -3.50
N GLU A 227 -8.94 -15.65 -3.11
CA GLU A 227 -7.59 -15.30 -2.68
C GLU A 227 -6.71 -15.12 -3.92
N ILE A 228 -6.20 -13.91 -4.13
CA ILE A 228 -5.34 -13.58 -5.26
C ILE A 228 -3.92 -13.35 -4.75
N ASP A 229 -2.97 -14.21 -5.13
CA ASP A 229 -1.54 -14.05 -4.83
C ASP A 229 -0.94 -12.93 -5.69
N ILE A 230 -1.10 -11.69 -5.21
CA ILE A 230 -0.52 -10.50 -5.83
C ILE A 230 0.65 -10.05 -4.96
N LYS A 231 1.85 -10.22 -5.49
CA LYS A 231 3.11 -9.88 -4.79
C LYS A 231 3.36 -8.38 -4.69
N ARG A 232 2.50 -7.56 -5.31
CA ARG A 232 2.68 -6.13 -5.53
C ARG A 232 1.36 -5.38 -5.32
N PHE A 233 1.46 -4.06 -5.22
CA PHE A 233 0.29 -3.19 -5.09
C PHE A 233 -0.56 -3.23 -6.36
N ILE A 234 -1.86 -3.43 -6.19
CA ILE A 234 -2.86 -3.28 -7.24
C ILE A 234 -3.08 -1.79 -7.48
N ARG A 235 -3.05 -1.40 -8.75
CA ARG A 235 -3.36 -0.06 -9.21
C ARG A 235 -4.82 0.06 -9.65
N ASP A 236 -5.32 -0.93 -10.36
CA ASP A 236 -6.71 -1.01 -10.81
C ASP A 236 -7.15 -2.47 -10.95
N MET A 237 -8.47 -2.71 -10.88
CA MET A 237 -9.05 -4.04 -11.01
C MET A 237 -10.47 -3.97 -11.56
N ILE A 238 -10.78 -4.85 -12.51
CA ILE A 238 -12.16 -5.04 -13.00
C ILE A 238 -12.55 -6.51 -13.00
N CYS A 239 -13.84 -6.76 -12.79
CA CYS A 239 -14.46 -8.06 -13.06
C CYS A 239 -15.10 -8.00 -14.45
N LEU A 240 -14.75 -8.93 -15.31
CA LEU A 240 -15.36 -9.08 -16.64
C LEU A 240 -16.75 -9.71 -16.51
N MET A 241 -17.59 -9.50 -17.53
CA MET A 241 -18.95 -10.05 -17.58
C MET A 241 -19.00 -11.59 -17.49
N ASP A 242 -17.92 -12.28 -17.88
CA ASP A 242 -17.80 -13.74 -17.78
C ASP A 242 -17.18 -14.23 -16.46
N GLY A 243 -16.96 -13.31 -15.51
CA GLY A 243 -16.42 -13.60 -14.18
C GLY A 243 -14.90 -13.68 -14.11
N ARG A 244 -14.17 -13.57 -15.23
CA ARG A 244 -12.71 -13.40 -15.19
C ARG A 244 -12.35 -12.06 -14.56
N ILE A 245 -11.16 -11.96 -13.99
CA ILE A 245 -10.70 -10.74 -13.32
C ILE A 245 -9.51 -10.19 -14.09
N ILE A 246 -9.47 -8.87 -14.30
CA ILE A 246 -8.27 -8.19 -14.77
C ILE A 246 -7.70 -7.36 -13.63
N VAL A 247 -6.40 -7.53 -13.39
CA VAL A 247 -5.63 -6.78 -12.38
C VAL A 247 -4.55 -5.99 -13.09
N VAL A 248 -4.44 -4.71 -12.77
CA VAL A 248 -3.34 -3.84 -13.16
C VAL A 248 -2.45 -3.63 -11.94
N GLU A 249 -1.19 -4.04 -12.03
CA GLU A 249 -0.22 -3.82 -10.96
C GLU A 249 0.38 -2.41 -11.01
N ARG A 250 1.00 -1.97 -9.90
CA ARG A 250 1.65 -0.65 -9.81
C ARG A 250 2.77 -0.42 -10.81
N ASN A 251 3.44 -1.46 -11.31
CA ASN A 251 4.44 -1.34 -12.39
C ASN A 251 3.80 -1.22 -13.78
N GLY A 252 2.47 -1.29 -13.88
CA GLY A 252 1.71 -1.24 -15.11
C GLY A 252 1.63 -2.57 -15.86
N THR A 253 1.95 -3.71 -15.21
CA THR A 253 1.67 -5.03 -15.79
C THR A 253 0.20 -5.37 -15.63
N VAL A 254 -0.39 -6.00 -16.64
CA VAL A 254 -1.80 -6.41 -16.65
C VAL A 254 -1.92 -7.93 -16.63
N TYR A 255 -2.66 -8.45 -15.66
CA TYR A 255 -2.95 -9.87 -15.52
C TYR A 255 -4.42 -10.15 -15.77
N LEU A 256 -4.70 -11.20 -16.55
CA LEU A 256 -6.00 -11.82 -16.66
C LEU A 256 -6.03 -13.06 -15.78
N LEU A 257 -7.03 -13.13 -14.89
CA LEU A 257 -7.21 -14.21 -13.94
C LEU A 257 -8.49 -14.97 -14.24
N THR A 258 -8.47 -16.28 -13.97
CA THR A 258 -9.68 -17.10 -13.93
C THR A 258 -10.64 -16.62 -12.84
N PRO A 259 -11.95 -16.96 -12.93
CA PRO A 259 -12.94 -16.55 -11.94
C PRO A 259 -12.63 -17.00 -10.50
N ASP A 260 -11.80 -18.03 -10.33
CA ASP A 260 -11.35 -18.52 -9.03
C ASP A 260 -10.04 -17.87 -8.53
N GLY A 261 -9.46 -16.94 -9.30
CA GLY A 261 -8.21 -16.23 -8.99
C GLY A 261 -6.93 -17.07 -9.08
N LYS A 262 -7.02 -18.37 -9.37
CA LYS A 262 -5.88 -19.30 -9.24
C LYS A 262 -4.97 -19.32 -10.46
N HIS A 263 -5.50 -19.11 -11.65
CA HIS A 263 -4.72 -19.09 -12.88
C HIS A 263 -4.58 -17.67 -13.34
N ARG A 264 -3.33 -17.24 -13.55
CA ARG A 264 -3.00 -15.91 -14.04
C ARG A 264 -2.25 -16.01 -15.36
N LYS A 265 -2.66 -15.19 -16.32
CA LYS A 265 -1.98 -14.96 -17.59
C LYS A 265 -1.60 -13.49 -17.67
N GLU A 266 -0.34 -13.20 -17.97
CA GLU A 266 0.08 -11.85 -18.28
C GLU A 266 -0.40 -11.50 -19.69
N LEU A 267 -1.10 -10.37 -19.83
CA LEU A 267 -1.46 -9.83 -21.13
C LEU A 267 -0.27 -9.05 -21.66
N GLN A 268 0.38 -9.60 -22.69
CA GLN A 268 1.56 -8.99 -23.29
C GLN A 268 1.20 -7.63 -23.92
N GLU A 269 2.20 -6.77 -24.10
CA GLU A 269 2.08 -5.44 -24.71
C GLU A 269 1.31 -4.37 -23.91
N LEU A 270 0.67 -4.72 -22.79
CA LEU A 270 -0.03 -3.78 -21.91
C LEU A 270 0.86 -3.13 -20.83
N PHE A 271 2.18 -3.10 -21.05
CA PHE A 271 3.11 -2.52 -20.06
C PHE A 271 2.90 -1.01 -19.90
N GLY A 272 2.82 -0.55 -18.66
CA GLY A 272 2.59 0.86 -18.33
C GLY A 272 1.11 1.24 -18.24
N ALA A 273 0.22 0.25 -18.21
CA ALA A 273 -1.19 0.45 -17.93
C ALA A 273 -1.42 1.12 -16.57
N ASN A 274 -2.36 2.06 -16.52
CA ASN A 274 -2.75 2.77 -15.31
C ASN A 274 -4.14 2.39 -14.83
N SER A 275 -5.07 2.16 -15.76
CA SER A 275 -6.46 1.81 -15.50
C SER A 275 -7.03 1.04 -16.67
N VAL A 276 -8.04 0.20 -16.43
CA VAL A 276 -8.64 -0.70 -17.41
C VAL A 276 -10.16 -0.73 -17.28
N THR A 277 -10.86 -0.91 -18.40
CA THR A 277 -12.31 -1.15 -18.40
C THR A 277 -12.71 -2.08 -19.54
N GLN A 278 -13.82 -2.80 -19.40
CA GLN A 278 -14.34 -3.68 -20.45
C GLN A 278 -15.21 -2.87 -21.43
N ILE A 279 -14.94 -2.99 -22.73
CA ILE A 279 -15.78 -2.40 -23.79
C ILE A 279 -16.82 -3.44 -24.25
N ASN A 280 -16.37 -4.67 -24.48
CA ASN A 280 -17.20 -5.81 -24.87
C ASN A 280 -16.53 -7.13 -24.43
N ASP A 281 -17.12 -8.28 -24.78
CA ASP A 281 -16.70 -9.61 -24.35
C ASP A 281 -15.19 -9.86 -24.50
N ASN A 282 -14.60 -9.41 -25.62
CA ASN A 282 -13.19 -9.66 -25.95
C ASN A 282 -12.33 -8.40 -26.02
N THR A 283 -12.89 -7.21 -25.76
CA THR A 283 -12.16 -5.95 -25.89
C THR A 283 -12.17 -5.17 -24.60
N ILE A 284 -10.99 -4.75 -24.18
CA ILE A 284 -10.79 -3.84 -23.05
C ILE A 284 -10.21 -2.51 -23.55
N ALA A 285 -10.46 -1.44 -22.82
CA ALA A 285 -9.75 -0.18 -22.99
C ALA A 285 -8.76 -0.01 -21.82
N VAL A 286 -7.55 0.43 -22.14
CA VAL A 286 -6.45 0.58 -21.18
C VAL A 286 -5.87 1.99 -21.27
N VAL A 287 -5.76 2.66 -20.13
CA VAL A 287 -5.12 3.97 -20.01
C VAL A 287 -3.62 3.81 -19.89
N HIS A 288 -2.88 4.41 -20.81
CA HIS A 288 -1.44 4.62 -20.69
C HIS A 288 -1.19 6.10 -20.39
N VAL A 289 -0.53 6.36 -19.26
CA VAL A 289 -0.27 7.72 -18.79
C VAL A 289 1.17 8.08 -19.07
N ASN A 290 1.37 9.13 -19.85
CA ASN A 290 2.63 9.83 -19.97
C ASN A 290 2.47 11.19 -19.26
N PRO A 291 3.53 11.76 -18.65
CA PRO A 291 3.48 13.01 -17.88
C PRO A 291 2.62 14.15 -18.45
N TYR A 292 2.46 14.23 -19.78
CA TYR A 292 1.74 15.33 -20.44
C TYR A 292 0.53 14.91 -21.29
N ASN A 293 0.39 13.62 -21.58
CA ASN A 293 -0.69 13.11 -22.42
C ASN A 293 -1.13 11.71 -21.98
N THR A 294 -2.38 11.39 -22.30
CA THR A 294 -2.93 10.06 -22.06
C THR A 294 -3.28 9.42 -23.38
N THR A 295 -2.91 8.15 -23.52
CA THR A 295 -3.37 7.33 -24.64
C THR A 295 -4.26 6.23 -24.08
N ILE A 296 -5.49 6.16 -24.56
CA ILE A 296 -6.40 5.06 -24.27
C ILE A 296 -6.29 4.09 -25.42
N ARG A 297 -5.88 2.86 -25.13
CA ARG A 297 -5.64 1.83 -26.12
C ARG A 297 -6.70 0.75 -25.98
N MET A 298 -7.37 0.42 -27.07
CA MET A 298 -8.30 -0.71 -27.13
C MET A 298 -7.51 -1.97 -27.45
N PHE A 299 -7.65 -2.98 -26.61
CA PHE A 299 -6.92 -4.22 -26.69
C PHE A 299 -7.88 -5.39 -26.83
N ASN A 300 -7.69 -6.19 -27.88
CA ASN A 300 -8.43 -7.42 -28.07
C ASN A 300 -7.73 -8.55 -27.31
N MET A 301 -8.42 -9.12 -26.31
CA MET A 301 -7.88 -10.16 -25.43
C MET A 301 -7.76 -11.54 -26.10
N GLU A 302 -8.45 -11.77 -27.21
CA GLU A 302 -8.42 -13.04 -27.95
C GLU A 302 -7.19 -13.11 -28.86
N ASN A 303 -6.93 -12.03 -29.60
CA ASN A 303 -5.81 -11.94 -30.53
C ASN A 303 -4.55 -11.31 -29.91
N GLU A 304 -4.66 -10.73 -28.71
CA GLU A 304 -3.60 -9.99 -28.01
C GLU A 304 -3.03 -8.81 -28.81
N GLU A 305 -3.90 -8.09 -29.52
CA GLU A 305 -3.49 -6.95 -30.36
C GLU A 305 -4.26 -5.66 -30.00
N PHE A 306 -3.58 -4.53 -30.17
CA PHE A 306 -4.23 -3.22 -30.10
C PHE A 306 -5.05 -2.95 -31.35
N THR A 307 -6.31 -2.61 -31.16
CA THR A 307 -7.24 -2.32 -32.25
C THR A 307 -7.42 -0.84 -32.52
N LYS A 308 -7.20 0.01 -31.50
CA LYS A 308 -7.39 1.47 -31.61
C LYS A 308 -6.65 2.22 -30.52
N ASP A 309 -6.13 3.40 -30.84
CA ASP A 309 -5.55 4.34 -29.88
C ASP A 309 -6.32 5.66 -29.93
N ILE A 310 -6.66 6.19 -28.75
CA ILE A 310 -7.27 7.51 -28.56
C ILE A 310 -6.32 8.34 -27.71
N SER A 311 -5.79 9.42 -28.29
CA SER A 311 -4.91 10.35 -27.57
C SER A 311 -5.70 11.52 -26.98
N LEU A 312 -5.45 11.80 -25.71
CA LEU A 312 -5.96 12.94 -24.98
C LEU A 312 -4.80 13.85 -24.60
N ASN A 313 -4.94 15.15 -24.91
CA ASN A 313 -4.02 16.21 -24.47
C ASN A 313 -4.27 16.61 -23.00
N LYS A 314 -4.56 15.63 -22.15
CA LYS A 314 -4.78 15.75 -20.72
C LYS A 314 -4.23 14.51 -20.03
N LYS A 315 -3.81 14.67 -18.76
CA LYS A 315 -3.37 13.55 -17.94
C LYS A 315 -4.58 12.81 -17.38
N GLY A 316 -4.95 11.71 -18.01
CA GLY A 316 -5.94 10.74 -17.56
C GLY A 316 -5.38 9.80 -16.51
N ILE A 317 -6.21 9.41 -15.54
CA ILE A 317 -5.82 8.61 -14.38
C ILE A 317 -6.68 7.35 -14.29
N CYS A 318 -8.00 7.49 -14.36
CA CYS A 318 -8.95 6.38 -14.28
C CYS A 318 -9.83 6.30 -15.52
N LEU A 319 -10.37 5.11 -15.76
CA LEU A 319 -11.21 4.81 -16.90
C LEU A 319 -12.45 4.01 -16.48
N SER A 320 -13.59 4.34 -17.07
CA SER A 320 -14.80 3.55 -16.98
C SER A 320 -15.51 3.57 -18.33
N PHE A 321 -16.22 2.51 -18.67
CA PHE A 321 -17.03 2.43 -19.88
C PHE A 321 -18.50 2.22 -19.53
N SER A 322 -19.36 3.05 -20.11
CA SER A 322 -20.81 2.94 -19.95
C SER A 322 -21.51 3.64 -21.11
N ASN A 323 -22.67 3.13 -21.53
CA ASN A 323 -23.50 3.73 -22.57
C ASN A 323 -22.71 4.09 -23.86
N SER A 324 -21.87 3.15 -24.32
CA SER A 324 -21.02 3.31 -25.52
C SER A 324 -20.00 4.45 -25.46
N CYS A 325 -19.72 4.99 -24.26
CA CYS A 325 -18.78 6.08 -24.04
C CYS A 325 -17.75 5.69 -22.98
N LEU A 326 -16.54 6.24 -23.10
CA LEU A 326 -15.51 6.16 -22.09
C LEU A 326 -15.59 7.40 -21.20
N ALA A 327 -15.63 7.20 -19.89
CA ALA A 327 -15.45 8.23 -18.89
C ALA A 327 -14.01 8.17 -18.39
N VAL A 328 -13.28 9.27 -18.58
CA VAL A 328 -11.86 9.38 -18.25
C VAL A 328 -11.68 10.45 -17.19
N GLY A 329 -11.21 10.06 -16.01
CA GLY A 329 -10.81 11.05 -14.99
C GLY A 329 -9.50 11.70 -15.40
N VAL A 330 -9.50 13.02 -15.60
CA VAL A 330 -8.35 13.81 -16.04
C VAL A 330 -8.01 14.89 -15.02
N ASN A 331 -6.71 15.18 -14.86
CA ASN A 331 -6.20 16.28 -14.01
C ASN A 331 -6.68 16.29 -12.53
N TRP A 332 -7.18 15.17 -12.01
CA TRP A 332 -7.74 14.97 -10.66
C TRP A 332 -9.08 15.65 -10.37
N ASP A 333 -9.50 16.64 -11.15
CA ASP A 333 -10.70 17.44 -10.91
C ASP A 333 -11.71 17.43 -12.07
N GLU A 334 -11.42 16.72 -13.15
CA GLU A 334 -12.25 16.68 -14.35
C GLU A 334 -12.57 15.25 -14.79
N ILE A 335 -13.75 15.06 -15.37
CA ILE A 335 -14.14 13.84 -16.07
C ILE A 335 -14.46 14.21 -17.51
N CYS A 336 -13.74 13.64 -18.47
CA CYS A 336 -14.04 13.73 -19.89
C CYS A 336 -14.83 12.50 -20.33
N ILE A 337 -16.02 12.71 -20.88
CA ILE A 337 -16.79 11.68 -21.57
C ILE A 337 -16.41 11.74 -23.05
N ILE A 338 -15.87 10.65 -23.56
CA ILE A 338 -15.42 10.52 -24.94
C ILE A 338 -16.14 9.35 -25.62
N ASP A 339 -16.45 9.49 -26.90
CA ASP A 339 -16.90 8.35 -27.70
C ASP A 339 -15.72 7.44 -28.08
N LEU A 340 -16.03 6.28 -28.66
CA LEU A 340 -15.02 5.34 -29.13
C LEU A 340 -14.23 5.84 -30.35
N GLU A 341 -14.64 6.96 -30.97
CA GLU A 341 -13.90 7.67 -32.02
C GLU A 341 -12.92 8.71 -31.47
N GLY A 342 -12.94 8.95 -30.16
CA GLY A 342 -12.07 9.90 -29.48
C GLY A 342 -12.62 11.33 -29.42
N ASN A 343 -13.88 11.54 -29.81
CA ASN A 343 -14.51 12.85 -29.70
C ASN A 343 -14.94 13.11 -28.25
N ILE A 344 -14.55 14.25 -27.70
CA ILE A 344 -14.99 14.68 -26.36
C ILE A 344 -16.46 15.13 -26.45
N MET A 345 -17.35 14.34 -25.87
CA MET A 345 -18.78 14.62 -25.82
C MET A 345 -19.14 15.58 -24.70
N LYS A 346 -18.46 15.45 -23.55
CA LYS A 346 -18.74 16.28 -22.36
C LYS A 346 -17.51 16.35 -21.46
N THR A 347 -17.33 17.48 -20.78
CA THR A 347 -16.39 17.61 -19.66
C THR A 347 -17.16 18.04 -18.41
N ILE A 348 -16.89 17.38 -17.29
CA ILE A 348 -17.52 17.62 -15.99
C ILE A 348 -16.42 17.97 -14.99
N LYS A 349 -16.55 19.09 -14.27
CA LYS A 349 -15.68 19.42 -13.14
C LYS A 349 -16.25 18.84 -11.85
N VAL A 350 -15.40 18.19 -11.06
CA VAL A 350 -15.78 17.42 -9.86
C VAL A 350 -15.58 18.24 -8.58
N PHE A 351 -14.68 19.22 -8.58
CA PHE A 351 -14.44 20.14 -7.45
C PHE A 351 -14.79 21.59 -7.83
N HIS A 352 -15.46 22.29 -6.91
CA HIS A 352 -15.73 23.73 -6.97
C HIS A 352 -14.98 24.46 -5.86
#